data_AF-A0A9W5AP86-F1
#
_entry.id   AF-A0A9W5AP86-F1
#
_cell.length_a   1.000
_cell.length_b   1.000
_cell.length_c   1.000
_cell.angle_alpha   90.00
_cell.angle_beta   90.00
_cell.angle_gamma   90.00
#
_symmetry.space_group_name_H-M   'P 1'
#
loop_
_entity.id
_entity.type
_entity.pdbx_description
1 polymer ?
#
loop_
_entity_poly.entity_id
_entity_poly.type
_entity_poly.pdbx_seq_one_letter_code
_entity_poly.pdbx_strand_id
1 'polypeptide(L)'
;MSEKLTQEQLNEWSYPLKSELEENEEKKKQAQQSFNQSNEHLNEDAKQAINTLDKKEKIDEQIQEKQAELNEFKSPKEKRELVKEKLDAIDKNDDLKESLEILKAKEKLDEQIKAKEKEIEEKGKEAPTEQNKGQDQQDQGNSAEQEDWNKKADELEKQHEKELEKLKDEQSRLEANFQKSIDNLMNSDGINGIITALQEMDRSLEMMLKQGREESEKKEKQRQEKLELAFDSPKFKEAVGDLVKEVYAQRKEVQSGLKEMENEHANYAKLKTTYEKEIKNGLDVKGYEKLSKMMGDIEKETPNFKESYPKFYQKVNKTLNEAKDKILNKNQDKGMKI
;
A
#
# COMPACT_ATOMS: atom_id res chain seq x y z
N MET A 1 28.81 36.18 16.91
CA MET A 1 29.94 35.90 16.00
C MET A 1 30.31 34.45 16.22
N SER A 2 30.00 33.58 15.26
CA SER A 2 30.34 32.15 15.35
C SER A 2 31.79 31.98 14.91
N GLU A 3 32.66 31.60 15.85
CA GLU A 3 34.04 31.22 15.56
C GLU A 3 34.02 29.99 14.63
N LYS A 4 34.44 30.18 13.38
CA LYS A 4 34.71 29.07 12.47
C LYS A 4 35.99 28.38 12.95
N LEU A 5 35.88 27.13 13.39
CA LEU A 5 37.05 26.27 13.59
C LEU A 5 37.90 26.23 12.32
N THR A 6 39.21 26.37 12.48
CA THR A 6 40.17 26.32 11.37
C THR A 6 40.38 24.88 10.89
N GLN A 7 40.79 24.72 9.63
CA GLN A 7 41.07 23.42 9.00
C GLN A 7 42.11 22.59 9.77
N GLU A 8 43.02 23.25 10.50
CA GLU A 8 44.01 22.61 11.39
C GLU A 8 43.38 22.02 12.66
N GLN A 9 42.38 22.69 13.25
CA GLN A 9 41.66 22.17 14.43
C GLN A 9 40.77 20.97 14.08
N LEU A 10 40.25 20.89 12.84
CA LEU A 10 39.54 19.71 12.34
C LEU A 10 40.48 18.53 12.03
N ASN A 11 41.75 18.79 11.73
CA ASN A 11 42.75 17.75 11.47
C ASN A 11 43.34 17.16 12.77
N GLU A 12 43.45 17.92 13.85
CA GLU A 12 43.91 17.42 15.16
C GLU A 12 42.94 16.43 15.82
N TRP A 13 41.64 16.48 15.53
CA TRP A 13 40.64 15.55 16.07
C TRP A 13 40.39 14.32 15.17
N SER A 14 40.80 14.39 13.90
CA SER A 14 40.66 13.30 12.92
C SER A 14 41.81 12.28 13.02
N TYR A 15 43.00 12.73 13.43
CA TYR A 15 44.20 11.89 13.51
C TYR A 15 44.22 10.85 14.65
N PRO A 16 43.72 11.13 15.87
CA PRO A 16 43.70 10.12 16.94
C PRO A 16 42.68 9.00 16.69
N LEU A 17 41.50 9.32 16.14
CA LEU A 17 40.41 8.34 15.98
C LEU A 17 40.66 7.33 14.85
N LYS A 18 41.29 7.77 13.75
CA LYS A 18 41.70 6.86 12.66
C LYS A 18 42.85 5.95 13.09
N SER A 19 43.82 6.52 13.82
CA SER A 19 44.92 5.78 14.43
C SER A 19 44.42 4.71 15.41
N GLU A 20 43.49 5.04 16.31
CA GLU A 20 42.96 4.05 17.27
C GLU A 20 42.15 2.93 16.60
N LEU A 21 41.38 3.21 15.55
CA LEU A 21 40.64 2.19 14.79
C LEU A 21 41.57 1.28 13.99
N GLU A 22 42.57 1.84 13.32
CA GLU A 22 43.59 1.08 12.59
C GLU A 22 44.47 0.27 13.57
N GLU A 23 44.84 0.84 14.71
CA GLU A 23 45.59 0.17 15.76
C GLU A 23 44.75 -0.94 16.45
N ASN A 24 43.44 -0.76 16.61
CA ASN A 24 42.55 -1.82 17.10
C ASN A 24 42.36 -2.94 16.07
N GLU A 25 42.26 -2.63 14.79
CA GLU A 25 42.22 -3.65 13.73
C GLU A 25 43.55 -4.40 13.63
N GLU A 26 44.69 -3.72 13.75
CA GLU A 26 46.02 -4.34 13.79
C GLU A 26 46.21 -5.18 15.05
N LYS A 27 45.79 -4.71 16.23
CA LYS A 27 45.79 -5.51 17.47
C LYS A 27 44.87 -6.72 17.36
N LYS A 28 43.70 -6.58 16.74
CA LYS A 28 42.79 -7.71 16.48
C LYS A 28 43.43 -8.72 15.51
N LYS A 29 44.07 -8.26 14.43
CA LYS A 29 44.80 -9.12 13.49
C LYS A 29 46.02 -9.79 14.13
N GLN A 30 46.79 -9.07 14.96
CA GLN A 30 47.92 -9.63 15.71
C GLN A 30 47.46 -10.63 16.77
N ALA A 31 46.37 -10.37 17.48
CA ALA A 31 45.79 -11.31 18.43
C ALA A 31 45.29 -12.57 17.71
N GLN A 32 44.64 -12.41 16.55
CA GLN A 32 44.20 -13.53 15.73
C GLN A 32 45.38 -14.33 15.16
N GLN A 33 46.45 -13.66 14.71
CA GLN A 33 47.69 -14.31 14.26
C GLN A 33 48.41 -15.04 15.40
N SER A 34 48.49 -14.45 16.58
CA SER A 34 49.11 -15.06 17.77
C SER A 34 48.30 -16.24 18.29
N PHE A 35 46.97 -16.16 18.23
CA PHE A 35 46.05 -17.25 18.53
C PHE A 35 46.21 -18.39 17.51
N ASN A 36 46.29 -18.07 16.21
CA ASN A 36 46.51 -19.04 15.15
C ASN A 36 47.90 -19.71 15.22
N GLN A 37 48.95 -18.97 15.62
CA GLN A 37 50.30 -19.51 15.84
C GLN A 37 50.39 -20.39 17.09
N SER A 38 49.74 -20.02 18.19
CA SER A 38 49.64 -20.91 19.38
C SER A 38 48.85 -22.18 19.09
N ASN A 39 47.95 -22.15 18.10
CA ASN A 39 47.16 -23.30 17.67
C ASN A 39 48.01 -24.46 17.11
N GLU A 40 49.24 -24.21 16.64
CA GLU A 40 50.12 -25.26 16.12
C GLU A 40 50.61 -26.24 17.22
N HIS A 41 50.78 -25.75 18.46
CA HIS A 41 51.31 -26.50 19.60
C HIS A 41 50.26 -27.13 20.54
N LEU A 42 48.97 -27.00 20.21
CA LEU A 42 47.88 -27.59 20.96
C LEU A 42 47.74 -29.11 20.68
N ASN A 43 47.35 -29.89 21.70
CA ASN A 43 46.98 -31.29 21.50
C ASN A 43 45.73 -31.40 20.61
N GLU A 44 45.46 -32.57 20.04
CA GLU A 44 44.34 -32.74 19.11
C GLU A 44 43.00 -32.34 19.74
N ASP A 45 42.80 -32.62 21.02
CA ASP A 45 41.59 -32.27 21.76
C ASP A 45 41.35 -30.74 21.79
N ALA A 46 42.39 -29.94 22.03
CA ALA A 46 42.28 -28.48 22.04
C ALA A 46 42.09 -27.89 20.63
N LYS A 47 42.70 -28.48 19.60
CA LYS A 47 42.45 -28.10 18.19
C LYS A 47 41.01 -28.39 17.77
N GLN A 48 40.47 -29.54 18.20
CA GLN A 48 39.07 -29.90 17.95
C GLN A 48 38.10 -28.99 18.72
N ALA A 49 38.42 -28.60 19.96
CA ALA A 49 37.63 -27.66 20.74
C ALA A 49 37.57 -26.27 20.09
N ILE A 50 38.69 -25.75 19.58
CA ILE A 50 38.74 -24.46 18.85
C ILE A 50 37.90 -24.53 17.57
N ASN A 51 38.06 -25.59 16.76
CA ASN A 51 37.25 -25.77 15.55
C ASN A 51 35.73 -25.86 15.88
N THR A 52 35.40 -26.48 17.01
CA THR A 52 34.02 -26.56 17.49
C THR A 52 33.50 -25.19 17.92
N LEU A 53 34.31 -24.37 18.58
CA LEU A 53 33.98 -22.99 18.94
C LEU A 53 33.78 -22.11 17.70
N ASP A 54 34.67 -22.19 16.69
CA ASP A 54 34.52 -21.46 15.43
C ASP A 54 33.23 -21.84 14.69
N LYS A 55 32.87 -23.14 14.70
CA LYS A 55 31.60 -23.60 14.13
C LYS A 55 30.40 -23.09 14.92
N LYS A 56 30.48 -23.10 16.25
CA LYS A 56 29.44 -22.58 17.14
C LYS A 56 29.22 -21.08 16.91
N GLU A 57 30.29 -20.29 16.82
CA GLU A 57 30.22 -18.85 16.57
C GLU A 57 29.49 -18.55 15.25
N LYS A 58 29.86 -19.26 14.16
CA LYS A 58 29.14 -19.14 12.87
C LYS A 58 27.67 -19.53 12.95
N ILE A 59 27.33 -20.55 13.74
CA ILE A 59 25.94 -20.97 13.95
C ILE A 59 25.18 -19.91 14.76
N ASP A 60 25.78 -19.36 15.81
CA ASP A 60 25.18 -18.32 16.63
C ASP A 60 24.90 -17.04 15.80
N GLU A 61 25.83 -16.64 14.93
CA GLU A 61 25.63 -15.56 13.95
C GLU A 61 24.43 -15.85 13.03
N GLN A 62 24.36 -17.06 12.45
CA GLN A 62 23.23 -17.46 11.60
C GLN A 62 21.90 -17.47 12.35
N ILE A 63 21.89 -17.90 13.62
CA ILE A 63 20.68 -17.87 14.47
C ILE A 63 20.24 -16.43 14.69
N GLN A 64 21.16 -15.52 15.01
CA GLN A 64 20.84 -14.10 15.21
C GLN A 64 20.29 -13.46 13.93
N GLU A 65 20.89 -13.74 12.77
CA GLU A 65 20.40 -13.27 11.48
C GLU A 65 18.97 -13.80 11.20
N LYS A 66 18.74 -15.10 11.41
CA LYS A 66 17.42 -15.72 11.19
C LYS A 66 16.36 -15.18 12.16
N GLN A 67 16.74 -14.90 13.41
CA GLN A 67 15.84 -14.29 14.39
C GLN A 67 15.48 -12.85 13.99
N ALA A 68 16.45 -12.09 13.49
CA ALA A 68 16.21 -10.74 12.97
C ALA A 68 15.30 -10.74 11.74
N GLU A 69 15.50 -11.68 10.80
CA GLU A 69 14.61 -11.88 9.63
C GLU A 69 13.19 -12.26 10.08
N LEU A 70 13.05 -13.13 11.08
CA LEU A 70 11.74 -13.53 11.61
C LEU A 70 11.00 -12.37 12.27
N ASN A 71 11.70 -11.54 13.05
CA ASN A 71 11.09 -10.40 13.74
C ASN A 71 10.61 -9.32 12.76
N GLU A 72 11.38 -9.09 11.69
CA GLU A 72 10.99 -8.18 10.61
C GLU A 72 9.74 -8.68 9.86
N PHE A 73 9.55 -9.99 9.76
CA PHE A 73 8.36 -10.57 9.14
C PHE A 73 7.11 -10.51 10.04
N LYS A 74 7.28 -10.68 11.36
CA LYS A 74 6.17 -10.77 12.31
C LYS A 74 5.39 -9.47 12.42
N SER A 75 6.06 -8.34 12.54
CA SER A 75 5.40 -7.04 12.75
C SER A 75 4.44 -6.66 11.60
N PRO A 76 4.84 -6.70 10.31
CA PRO A 76 3.93 -6.47 9.20
C PRO A 76 2.77 -7.48 9.14
N LYS A 77 3.00 -8.74 9.53
CA LYS A 77 1.94 -9.76 9.59
C LYS A 77 0.92 -9.43 10.68
N GLU A 78 1.37 -9.13 11.89
CA GLU A 78 0.51 -8.78 13.03
C GLU A 78 -0.35 -7.56 12.70
N LYS A 79 0.23 -6.53 12.07
CA LYS A 79 -0.53 -5.36 11.61
C LYS A 79 -1.63 -5.74 10.60
N ARG A 80 -1.33 -6.56 9.59
CA ARG A 80 -2.32 -6.99 8.58
C ARG A 80 -3.47 -7.75 9.21
N GLU A 81 -3.18 -8.72 10.08
CA GLU A 81 -4.22 -9.51 10.74
C GLU A 81 -5.09 -8.64 11.65
N LEU A 82 -4.49 -7.68 12.37
CA LEU A 82 -5.23 -6.76 13.22
C LEU A 82 -6.14 -5.83 12.41
N VAL A 83 -5.65 -5.24 11.31
CA VAL A 83 -6.47 -4.41 10.40
C VAL A 83 -7.63 -5.23 9.81
N LYS A 84 -7.36 -6.48 9.42
CA LYS A 84 -8.38 -7.40 8.90
C LYS A 84 -9.44 -7.72 9.94
N GLU A 85 -9.05 -8.02 11.17
CA GLU A 85 -9.97 -8.29 12.27
C GLU A 85 -10.89 -7.09 12.54
N LYS A 86 -10.35 -5.87 12.49
CA LYS A 86 -11.13 -4.64 12.68
C LYS A 86 -12.12 -4.40 11.54
N LEU A 87 -11.72 -4.61 10.29
CA LEU A 87 -12.65 -4.57 9.16
C LEU A 87 -13.77 -5.61 9.29
N ASP A 88 -13.42 -6.85 9.65
CA ASP A 88 -14.39 -7.93 9.84
C ASP A 88 -15.37 -7.63 10.98
N ALA A 89 -14.92 -6.96 12.05
CA ALA A 89 -15.77 -6.54 13.15
C ALA A 89 -16.79 -5.47 12.71
N ILE A 90 -16.37 -4.50 11.90
CA ILE A 90 -17.26 -3.48 11.32
C ILE A 90 -18.30 -4.11 10.39
N ASP A 91 -17.88 -5.08 9.56
CA ASP A 91 -18.79 -5.80 8.64
C ASP A 91 -19.83 -6.67 9.36
N LYS A 92 -19.53 -7.09 10.59
CA LYS A 92 -20.42 -7.87 11.45
C LYS A 92 -21.15 -7.02 12.49
N ASN A 93 -20.97 -5.70 12.47
CA ASN A 93 -21.63 -4.81 13.41
C ASN A 93 -23.12 -4.71 13.04
N ASP A 94 -23.98 -5.29 13.89
CA ASP A 94 -25.42 -5.39 13.63
C ASP A 94 -26.10 -4.02 13.52
N ASP A 95 -25.62 -3.02 14.27
CA ASP A 95 -26.17 -1.66 14.24
C ASP A 95 -25.89 -0.97 12.90
N LEU A 96 -24.67 -1.13 12.37
CA LEU A 96 -24.21 -0.47 11.15
C LEU A 96 -24.58 -1.22 9.87
N LYS A 97 -24.79 -2.53 9.95
CA LYS A 97 -24.89 -3.42 8.78
C LYS A 97 -25.94 -2.97 7.78
N GLU A 98 -27.15 -2.65 8.24
CA GLU A 98 -28.24 -2.20 7.36
C GLU A 98 -27.83 -0.93 6.60
N SER A 99 -27.33 0.08 7.31
CA SER A 99 -26.93 1.35 6.71
C SER A 99 -25.76 1.20 5.72
N LEU A 100 -24.77 0.36 6.05
CA LEU A 100 -23.63 0.10 5.18
C LEU A 100 -24.02 -0.67 3.90
N GLU A 101 -24.94 -1.63 4.01
CA GLU A 101 -25.49 -2.33 2.85
C GLU A 101 -26.27 -1.38 1.92
N ILE A 102 -27.07 -0.47 2.49
CA ILE A 102 -27.79 0.57 1.73
C ILE A 102 -26.81 1.51 1.02
N LEU A 103 -25.76 1.98 1.70
CA LEU A 103 -24.75 2.86 1.09
C LEU A 103 -24.01 2.17 -0.06
N LYS A 104 -23.71 0.87 0.09
CA LYS A 104 -23.13 0.06 -0.98
C LYS A 104 -24.06 -0.11 -2.19
N ALA A 105 -25.36 -0.29 -1.95
CA ALA A 105 -26.34 -0.35 -3.02
C ALA A 105 -26.47 0.99 -3.76
N LYS A 106 -26.48 2.11 -3.02
CA LYS A 106 -26.50 3.46 -3.58
C LYS A 106 -25.31 3.74 -4.47
N GLU A 107 -24.11 3.43 -4.00
CA GLU A 107 -22.89 3.64 -4.79
C GLU A 107 -22.95 2.89 -6.14
N LYS A 108 -23.38 1.62 -6.13
CA LYS A 108 -23.57 0.84 -7.37
C LYS A 108 -24.63 1.42 -8.30
N LEU A 109 -25.70 1.99 -7.73
CA LEU A 109 -26.77 2.60 -8.50
C LEU A 109 -26.32 3.94 -9.11
N ASP A 110 -25.57 4.73 -8.36
CA ASP A 110 -24.98 5.99 -8.83
C ASP A 110 -24.01 5.74 -10.01
N GLU A 111 -23.21 4.67 -9.95
CA GLU A 111 -22.38 4.23 -11.08
C GLU A 111 -23.20 3.84 -12.31
N GLN A 112 -24.32 3.12 -12.13
CA GLN A 112 -25.24 2.75 -13.21
C GLN A 112 -25.92 3.97 -13.84
N ILE A 113 -26.38 4.92 -13.01
CA ILE A 113 -26.97 6.18 -13.46
C ILE A 113 -25.95 6.95 -14.29
N LYS A 114 -24.73 7.15 -13.79
CA LYS A 114 -23.66 7.85 -14.53
C LYS A 114 -23.33 7.17 -15.87
N ALA A 115 -23.24 5.85 -15.88
CA ALA A 115 -23.01 5.10 -17.12
C ALA A 115 -24.16 5.29 -18.11
N LYS A 116 -25.41 5.30 -17.63
CA LYS A 116 -26.60 5.47 -18.46
C LYS A 116 -26.75 6.88 -19.02
N GLU A 117 -26.50 7.89 -18.19
CA GLU A 117 -26.48 9.30 -18.60
C GLU A 117 -25.42 9.52 -19.68
N LYS A 118 -24.25 8.88 -19.55
CA LYS A 118 -23.20 8.92 -20.59
C LYS A 118 -23.62 8.21 -21.88
N GLU A 119 -24.27 7.05 -21.80
CA GLU A 119 -24.80 6.33 -22.96
C GLU A 119 -25.82 7.19 -23.74
N ILE A 120 -26.70 7.90 -23.02
CA ILE A 120 -27.68 8.82 -23.60
C ILE A 120 -26.98 10.01 -24.27
N GLU A 121 -25.98 10.61 -23.61
CA GLU A 121 -25.24 11.75 -24.17
C GLU A 121 -24.42 11.36 -25.41
N GLU A 122 -23.79 10.19 -25.42
CA GLU A 122 -23.04 9.67 -26.57
C GLU A 122 -23.97 9.36 -27.75
N LYS A 123 -25.12 8.72 -27.51
CA LYS A 123 -26.13 8.48 -28.56
C LYS A 123 -26.78 9.76 -29.07
N GLY A 124 -26.96 10.77 -28.21
CA GLY A 124 -27.42 12.10 -28.62
C GLY A 124 -26.42 12.85 -29.51
N LYS A 125 -25.13 12.52 -29.43
CA LYS A 125 -24.07 13.05 -30.32
C LYS A 125 -23.91 12.25 -31.61
N GLU A 126 -24.31 10.96 -31.63
CA GLU A 126 -24.32 10.10 -32.82
C GLU A 126 -25.61 10.24 -33.67
N ALA A 127 -26.64 10.94 -33.17
CA ALA A 127 -27.78 11.35 -33.97
C ALA A 127 -27.34 12.30 -35.12
N PRO A 128 -27.81 12.09 -36.36
CA PRO A 128 -26.99 12.18 -37.56
C PRO A 128 -26.57 13.62 -37.90
N THR A 129 -25.29 13.93 -37.71
CA THR A 129 -24.63 15.07 -38.38
C THR A 129 -23.95 14.67 -39.71
N GLU A 130 -24.10 13.42 -40.15
CA GLU A 130 -23.53 12.89 -41.41
C GLU A 130 -24.51 12.88 -42.59
N GLN A 131 -25.52 13.77 -42.63
CA GLN A 131 -26.35 13.96 -43.83
C GLN A 131 -26.14 15.31 -44.53
N ASN A 132 -25.03 16.00 -44.25
CA ASN A 132 -24.77 17.31 -44.86
C ASN A 132 -23.38 17.43 -45.49
N LYS A 133 -22.99 16.49 -46.35
CA LYS A 133 -21.97 16.71 -47.40
C LYS A 133 -22.30 15.93 -48.67
N GLY A 134 -22.97 16.59 -49.61
CA GLY A 134 -23.02 16.19 -51.01
C GLY A 134 -24.42 16.25 -51.62
N GLN A 135 -24.73 17.36 -52.29
CA GLN A 135 -25.68 17.32 -53.40
C GLN A 135 -25.17 16.30 -54.43
N ASP A 136 -25.95 15.25 -54.74
CA ASP A 136 -26.61 15.14 -56.04
C ASP A 136 -27.36 13.81 -56.19
N GLN A 137 -28.49 13.90 -56.90
CA GLN A 137 -29.22 12.82 -57.56
C GLN A 137 -30.10 11.86 -56.72
N GLN A 138 -31.39 12.17 -56.78
CA GLN A 138 -32.43 11.28 -57.31
C GLN A 138 -32.63 9.93 -56.59
N ASP A 139 -33.48 9.91 -55.55
CA ASP A 139 -34.42 8.78 -55.39
C ASP A 139 -35.67 9.18 -54.59
N GLN A 140 -36.85 8.97 -55.19
CA GLN A 140 -38.17 9.24 -54.60
C GLN A 140 -38.75 7.98 -53.91
N GLY A 141 -37.90 7.03 -53.51
CA GLY A 141 -38.30 5.73 -52.96
C GLY A 141 -38.13 5.51 -51.45
N ASN A 142 -37.39 6.35 -50.71
CA ASN A 142 -36.90 5.98 -49.37
C ASN A 142 -37.50 6.73 -48.16
N SER A 143 -38.57 7.51 -48.36
CA SER A 143 -39.21 8.29 -47.27
C SER A 143 -39.80 7.40 -46.16
N ALA A 144 -40.33 6.22 -46.48
CA ALA A 144 -40.95 5.33 -45.51
C ALA A 144 -39.93 4.60 -44.64
N GLU A 145 -38.78 4.22 -45.20
CA GLU A 145 -37.68 3.59 -44.44
C GLU A 145 -37.04 4.60 -43.50
N GLN A 146 -36.82 5.84 -43.94
CA GLN A 146 -36.27 6.91 -43.09
C GLN A 146 -37.21 7.27 -41.93
N GLU A 147 -38.53 7.22 -42.16
CA GLU A 147 -39.53 7.42 -41.11
C GLU A 147 -39.60 6.24 -40.12
N ASP A 148 -39.36 5.01 -40.58
CA ASP A 148 -39.25 3.80 -39.73
C ASP A 148 -37.96 3.82 -38.87
N TRP A 149 -36.85 4.31 -39.43
CA TRP A 149 -35.61 4.53 -38.68
C TRP A 149 -35.73 5.62 -37.62
N ASN A 150 -36.38 6.75 -37.94
CA ASN A 150 -36.65 7.81 -36.96
C ASN A 150 -37.57 7.30 -35.83
N LYS A 151 -38.62 6.53 -36.16
CA LYS A 151 -39.49 5.92 -35.12
C LYS A 151 -38.73 4.97 -34.21
N LYS A 152 -37.82 4.14 -34.77
CA LYS A 152 -36.95 3.26 -33.97
C LYS A 152 -35.99 4.04 -33.09
N ALA A 153 -35.43 5.16 -33.58
CA ALA A 153 -34.56 6.03 -32.79
C ALA A 153 -35.33 6.68 -31.62
N ASP A 154 -36.51 7.26 -31.89
CA ASP A 154 -37.37 7.87 -30.88
C ASP A 154 -37.85 6.84 -29.83
N GLU A 155 -38.14 5.61 -30.25
CA GLU A 155 -38.54 4.53 -29.34
C GLU A 155 -37.37 4.09 -28.45
N LEU A 156 -36.17 4.03 -29.01
CA LEU A 156 -34.94 3.69 -28.28
C LEU A 156 -34.56 4.80 -27.28
N GLU A 157 -34.67 6.07 -27.67
CA GLU A 157 -34.49 7.22 -26.77
C GLU A 157 -35.48 7.16 -25.60
N LYS A 158 -36.77 6.95 -25.87
CA LYS A 158 -37.80 6.76 -24.83
C LYS A 158 -37.53 5.57 -23.92
N GLN A 159 -36.94 4.48 -24.44
CA GLN A 159 -36.54 3.34 -23.61
C GLN A 159 -35.42 3.74 -22.65
N HIS A 160 -34.40 4.45 -23.13
CA HIS A 160 -33.31 4.94 -22.29
C HIS A 160 -33.78 5.92 -21.21
N GLU A 161 -34.68 6.86 -21.55
CA GLU A 161 -35.28 7.79 -20.59
C GLU A 161 -36.04 7.04 -19.49
N LYS A 162 -36.87 6.06 -19.86
CA LYS A 162 -37.63 5.24 -18.89
C LYS A 162 -36.72 4.41 -17.99
N GLU A 163 -35.64 3.87 -18.53
CA GLU A 163 -34.66 3.14 -17.72
C GLU A 163 -33.95 4.07 -16.73
N LEU A 164 -33.56 5.26 -17.16
CA LEU A 164 -32.96 6.27 -16.29
C LEU A 164 -33.92 6.73 -15.19
N GLU A 165 -35.19 6.93 -15.50
CA GLU A 165 -36.24 7.28 -14.53
C GLU A 165 -36.39 6.19 -13.46
N LYS A 166 -36.44 4.91 -13.86
CA LYS A 166 -36.49 3.79 -12.91
C LYS A 166 -35.28 3.76 -11.97
N LEU A 167 -34.07 4.05 -12.48
CA LEU A 167 -32.87 4.12 -11.65
C LEU A 167 -32.94 5.29 -10.66
N LYS A 168 -33.47 6.46 -11.07
CA LYS A 168 -33.67 7.63 -10.18
C LYS A 168 -34.73 7.37 -9.11
N ASP A 169 -35.78 6.64 -9.45
CA ASP A 169 -36.79 6.18 -8.48
C ASP A 169 -36.19 5.21 -7.45
N GLU A 170 -35.38 4.26 -7.89
CA GLU A 170 -34.68 3.34 -6.99
C GLU A 170 -33.69 4.09 -6.08
N GLN A 171 -32.99 5.09 -6.62
CA GLN A 171 -32.07 5.95 -5.85
C GLN A 171 -32.82 6.70 -4.75
N SER A 172 -34.02 7.20 -5.06
CA SER A 172 -34.89 7.88 -4.09
C SER A 172 -35.45 6.93 -3.03
N ARG A 173 -35.66 5.65 -3.35
CA ARG A 173 -36.06 4.62 -2.37
C ARG A 173 -34.90 4.26 -1.44
N LEU A 174 -33.69 4.08 -1.97
CA LEU A 174 -32.49 3.87 -1.16
C LEU A 174 -32.17 5.11 -0.30
N GLU A 175 -32.42 6.30 -0.86
CA GLU A 175 -32.83 7.55 -0.20
C GLU A 175 -33.42 7.40 1.21
N ALA A 176 -34.71 7.11 1.18
CA ALA A 176 -35.59 6.94 2.32
C ALA A 176 -35.19 5.77 3.21
N ASN A 177 -34.76 4.64 2.64
CA ASN A 177 -34.31 3.47 3.42
C ASN A 177 -33.09 3.82 4.27
N PHE A 178 -32.14 4.60 3.73
CA PHE A 178 -31.00 5.07 4.49
C PHE A 178 -31.46 5.94 5.66
N GLN A 179 -32.32 6.93 5.41
CA GLN A 179 -32.86 7.80 6.47
C GLN A 179 -33.60 7.01 7.55
N LYS A 180 -34.32 5.94 7.19
CA LYS A 180 -34.97 5.04 8.13
C LYS A 180 -33.97 4.22 8.96
N SER A 181 -32.88 3.74 8.34
CA SER A 181 -31.82 3.05 9.07
C SER A 181 -31.14 3.96 10.10
N ILE A 182 -31.00 5.27 9.79
CA ILE A 182 -30.51 6.25 10.76
C ILE A 182 -31.49 6.44 11.92
N ASP A 183 -32.81 6.46 11.67
CA ASP A 183 -33.80 6.48 12.75
C ASP A 183 -33.66 5.25 13.67
N ASN A 184 -33.45 4.06 13.09
CA ASN A 184 -33.23 2.84 13.88
C ASN A 184 -31.96 2.93 14.75
N LEU A 185 -30.86 3.45 14.17
CA LEU A 185 -29.60 3.67 14.87
C LEU A 185 -29.72 4.67 16.03
N MET A 186 -30.48 5.75 15.82
CA MET A 186 -30.72 6.77 16.86
C MET A 186 -31.65 6.31 17.97
N ASN A 187 -32.58 5.40 17.65
CA ASN A 187 -33.51 4.83 18.63
C ASN A 187 -32.93 3.61 19.37
N SER A 188 -31.67 3.27 19.11
CA SER A 188 -30.90 2.23 19.79
C SER A 188 -29.62 2.82 20.38
N ASP A 189 -28.80 2.00 21.05
CA ASP A 189 -27.46 2.40 21.49
C ASP A 189 -26.43 2.46 20.34
N GLY A 190 -26.89 2.39 19.08
CA GLY A 190 -26.06 2.26 17.88
C GLY A 190 -25.13 3.43 17.59
N ILE A 191 -25.37 4.62 18.17
CA ILE A 191 -24.46 5.78 18.02
C ILE A 191 -23.06 5.47 18.59
N ASN A 192 -22.99 4.74 19.70
CA ASN A 192 -21.71 4.29 20.26
C ASN A 192 -21.01 3.30 19.32
N GLY A 193 -21.78 2.47 18.59
CA GLY A 193 -21.28 1.58 17.55
C GLY A 193 -20.63 2.34 16.40
N ILE A 194 -21.21 3.46 15.96
CA ILE A 194 -20.65 4.34 14.92
C ILE A 194 -19.30 4.91 15.37
N ILE A 195 -19.24 5.51 16.57
CA ILE A 195 -18.01 6.12 17.09
C ILE A 195 -16.92 5.06 17.27
N THR A 196 -17.26 3.90 17.82
CA THR A 196 -16.31 2.79 17.98
C THR A 196 -15.76 2.35 16.62
N ALA A 197 -16.61 2.19 15.61
CA ALA A 197 -16.17 1.80 14.27
C ALA A 197 -15.21 2.84 13.65
N LEU A 198 -15.50 4.14 13.79
CA LEU A 198 -14.63 5.22 13.31
C LEU A 198 -13.27 5.21 14.01
N GLN A 199 -13.23 5.03 15.32
CA GLN A 199 -11.97 4.91 16.07
C GLN A 199 -11.17 3.67 15.64
N GLU A 200 -11.82 2.55 15.39
CA GLU A 200 -11.16 1.34 14.90
C GLU A 200 -10.60 1.50 13.48
N MET A 201 -11.28 2.24 12.62
CA MET A 201 -10.79 2.57 11.28
C MET A 201 -9.63 3.55 11.32
N ASP A 202 -9.70 4.62 12.12
CA ASP A 202 -8.59 5.54 12.28
C ASP A 202 -7.33 4.81 12.78
N ARG A 203 -7.47 3.95 13.82
CA ARG A 203 -6.36 3.10 14.31
C ARG A 203 -5.81 2.19 13.21
N SER A 204 -6.68 1.66 12.35
CA SER A 204 -6.25 0.83 11.23
C SER A 204 -5.46 1.66 10.21
N LEU A 205 -5.92 2.87 9.87
CA LEU A 205 -5.23 3.79 8.98
C LEU A 205 -3.87 4.25 9.55
N GLU A 206 -3.77 4.44 10.86
CA GLU A 206 -2.50 4.67 11.55
C GLU A 206 -1.53 3.49 11.41
N MET A 207 -2.00 2.26 11.61
CA MET A 207 -1.17 1.05 11.47
C MET A 207 -0.63 0.87 10.04
N MET A 208 -1.41 1.33 9.06
CA MET A 208 -1.08 1.34 7.63
C MET A 208 -0.26 2.56 7.19
N LEU A 209 0.14 3.44 8.13
CA LEU A 209 0.86 4.69 7.85
C LEU A 209 0.12 5.65 6.90
N LYS A 210 -1.20 5.50 6.76
CA LYS A 210 -2.04 6.38 5.93
C LYS A 210 -2.44 7.65 6.67
N GLN A 211 -2.49 7.62 8.01
CA GLN A 211 -2.84 8.75 8.86
C GLN A 211 -1.96 8.79 10.11
N GLY A 212 -1.72 9.99 10.65
CA GLY A 212 -0.98 10.17 11.90
C GLY A 212 -1.90 10.15 13.13
N ARG A 213 -1.36 9.76 14.29
CA ARG A 213 -2.11 9.73 15.56
C ARG A 213 -2.76 11.07 15.91
N GLU A 214 -2.04 12.18 15.71
CA GLU A 214 -2.58 13.53 15.95
C GLU A 214 -3.79 13.85 15.05
N GLU A 215 -3.81 13.30 13.83
CA GLU A 215 -4.92 13.48 12.89
C GLU A 215 -6.15 12.68 13.35
N SER A 216 -5.97 11.43 13.77
CA SER A 216 -7.06 10.62 14.35
C SER A 216 -7.65 11.28 15.59
N GLU A 217 -6.81 11.71 16.54
CA GLU A 217 -7.27 12.37 17.78
C GLU A 217 -8.04 13.66 17.48
N LYS A 218 -7.65 14.39 16.42
CA LYS A 218 -8.38 15.58 15.97
C LYS A 218 -9.74 15.22 15.35
N LYS A 219 -9.81 14.20 14.49
CA LYS A 219 -11.06 13.73 13.89
C LYS A 219 -12.04 13.28 14.97
N GLU A 220 -11.56 12.53 15.95
CA GLU A 220 -12.40 12.06 17.06
C GLU A 220 -13.04 13.23 17.82
N LYS A 221 -12.26 14.24 18.19
CA LYS A 221 -12.80 15.45 18.84
C LYS A 221 -13.82 16.16 17.97
N GLN A 222 -13.55 16.31 16.67
CA GLN A 222 -14.47 16.96 15.74
C GLN A 222 -15.81 16.21 15.61
N ARG A 223 -15.79 14.87 15.62
CA ARG A 223 -17.00 14.04 15.60
C ARG A 223 -17.81 14.22 16.88
N GLN A 224 -17.16 14.21 18.04
CA GLN A 224 -17.79 14.45 19.34
C GLN A 224 -18.42 15.84 19.41
N GLU A 225 -17.65 16.88 19.07
CA GLU A 225 -18.14 18.27 19.01
C GLU A 225 -19.34 18.41 18.04
N LYS A 226 -19.28 17.75 16.88
CA LYS A 226 -20.38 17.77 15.90
C LYS A 226 -21.66 17.15 16.45
N LEU A 227 -21.55 16.03 17.17
CA LEU A 227 -22.70 15.38 17.81
C LEU A 227 -23.26 16.23 18.95
N GLU A 228 -22.41 16.76 19.81
CA GLU A 228 -22.82 17.63 20.93
C GLU A 228 -23.55 18.88 20.46
N LEU A 229 -23.02 19.56 19.44
CA LEU A 229 -23.65 20.75 18.85
C LEU A 229 -25.01 20.45 18.20
N ALA A 230 -25.19 19.23 17.70
CA ALA A 230 -26.40 18.83 16.99
C ALA A 230 -27.47 18.20 17.90
N PHE A 231 -27.11 17.72 19.10
CA PHE A 231 -27.90 16.83 19.96
C PHE A 231 -29.37 17.25 20.16
N ASP A 232 -29.62 18.51 20.52
CA ASP A 232 -30.97 19.04 20.75
C ASP A 232 -31.61 19.69 19.50
N SER A 233 -31.06 19.43 18.31
CA SER A 233 -31.51 20.05 17.07
C SER A 233 -32.05 19.04 16.05
N PRO A 234 -32.90 19.46 15.11
CA PRO A 234 -33.29 18.63 13.97
C PRO A 234 -32.11 18.15 13.12
N LYS A 235 -30.92 18.75 13.28
CA LYS A 235 -29.69 18.35 12.58
C LYS A 235 -28.99 17.16 13.22
N PHE A 236 -29.42 16.68 14.39
CA PHE A 236 -28.79 15.51 15.02
C PHE A 236 -28.82 14.29 14.11
N LYS A 237 -29.97 14.04 13.46
CA LYS A 237 -30.13 12.94 12.50
C LYS A 237 -29.18 13.07 11.31
N GLU A 238 -29.03 14.26 10.78
CA GLU A 238 -28.08 14.54 9.70
C GLU A 238 -26.64 14.30 10.16
N ALA A 239 -26.27 14.75 11.36
CA ALA A 239 -24.95 14.53 11.94
C ALA A 239 -24.64 13.03 12.11
N VAL A 240 -25.58 12.23 12.63
CA VAL A 240 -25.45 10.78 12.73
C VAL A 240 -25.32 10.13 11.35
N GLY A 241 -26.16 10.54 10.39
CA GLY A 241 -26.10 10.05 9.01
C GLY A 241 -24.76 10.34 8.32
N ASP A 242 -24.17 11.49 8.58
CA ASP A 242 -22.84 11.84 8.07
C ASP A 242 -21.74 10.97 8.67
N LEU A 243 -21.80 10.65 9.97
CA LEU A 243 -20.84 9.75 10.59
C LEU A 243 -20.93 8.33 10.01
N VAL A 244 -22.14 7.83 9.70
CA VAL A 244 -22.31 6.53 9.02
C VAL A 244 -21.71 6.55 7.61
N LYS A 245 -21.86 7.66 6.87
CA LYS A 245 -21.20 7.84 5.57
C LYS A 245 -19.68 7.89 5.71
N GLU A 246 -19.17 8.54 6.77
CA GLU A 246 -17.74 8.55 7.09
C GLU A 246 -17.24 7.13 7.40
N VAL A 247 -17.99 6.33 8.17
CA VAL A 247 -17.69 4.91 8.42
C VAL A 247 -17.54 4.17 7.10
N TYR A 248 -18.50 4.33 6.18
CA TYR A 248 -18.47 3.67 4.88
C TYR A 248 -17.25 4.08 4.04
N ALA A 249 -16.92 5.37 4.02
CA ALA A 249 -15.78 5.89 3.28
C ALA A 249 -14.44 5.38 3.84
N GLN A 250 -14.25 5.48 5.16
CA GLN A 250 -13.04 4.99 5.82
C GLN A 250 -12.89 3.48 5.69
N ARG A 251 -13.98 2.72 5.73
CA ARG A 251 -13.96 1.26 5.55
C ARG A 251 -13.34 0.90 4.20
N LYS A 252 -13.70 1.65 3.15
CA LYS A 252 -13.12 1.45 1.81
C LYS A 252 -11.64 1.82 1.76
N GLU A 253 -11.25 2.92 2.41
CA GLU A 253 -9.85 3.33 2.51
C GLU A 253 -9.01 2.26 3.24
N VAL A 254 -9.52 1.76 4.37
CA VAL A 254 -8.88 0.70 5.15
C VAL A 254 -8.80 -0.59 4.34
N GLN A 255 -9.85 -0.95 3.61
CA GLN A 255 -9.85 -2.11 2.72
C GLN A 255 -8.84 -1.98 1.58
N SER A 256 -8.64 -0.78 1.04
CA SER A 256 -7.60 -0.51 0.04
C SER A 256 -6.21 -0.63 0.64
N GLY A 257 -5.98 -0.04 1.81
CA GLY A 257 -4.71 -0.14 2.53
C GLY A 257 -4.35 -1.59 2.88
N LEU A 258 -5.31 -2.40 3.31
CA LEU A 258 -5.09 -3.82 3.57
C LEU A 258 -4.61 -4.56 2.32
N LYS A 259 -5.19 -4.27 1.14
CA LYS A 259 -4.72 -4.85 -0.13
C LYS A 259 -3.30 -4.40 -0.48
N GLU A 260 -2.94 -3.15 -0.20
CA GLU A 260 -1.56 -2.67 -0.38
C GLU A 260 -0.58 -3.46 0.51
N MET A 261 -0.93 -3.68 1.78
CA MET A 261 -0.10 -4.49 2.69
C MET A 261 0.01 -5.97 2.25
N GLU A 262 -1.05 -6.54 1.68
CA GLU A 262 -1.03 -7.88 1.09
C GLU A 262 -0.12 -7.96 -0.14
N ASN A 263 -0.17 -6.95 -1.00
CA ASN A 263 0.74 -6.82 -2.14
C ASN A 263 2.20 -6.67 -1.71
N GLU A 264 2.47 -5.84 -0.69
CA GLU A 264 3.79 -5.72 -0.06
C GLU A 264 4.32 -7.06 0.44
N HIS A 265 3.46 -7.84 1.10
CA HIS A 265 3.81 -9.18 1.58
C HIS A 265 4.13 -10.15 0.43
N ALA A 266 3.33 -10.14 -0.64
CA ALA A 266 3.57 -10.95 -1.82
C ALA A 266 4.88 -10.55 -2.53
N ASN A 267 5.15 -9.26 -2.63
CA ASN A 267 6.38 -8.71 -3.19
C ASN A 267 7.61 -9.11 -2.36
N TYR A 268 7.51 -9.05 -1.03
CA TYR A 268 8.57 -9.54 -0.13
C TYR A 268 8.88 -11.01 -0.39
N ALA A 269 7.86 -11.87 -0.44
CA ALA A 269 8.04 -13.31 -0.65
C ALA A 269 8.69 -13.62 -2.01
N LYS A 270 8.25 -12.93 -3.07
CA LYS A 270 8.82 -13.08 -4.42
C LYS A 270 10.26 -12.60 -4.49
N LEU A 271 10.56 -11.43 -3.92
CA LEU A 271 11.90 -10.86 -3.90
C LEU A 271 12.84 -11.74 -3.09
N LYS A 272 12.43 -12.22 -1.90
CA LYS A 272 13.22 -13.13 -1.07
C LYS A 272 13.58 -14.42 -1.78
N THR A 273 12.58 -15.09 -2.35
CA THR A 273 12.79 -16.35 -3.09
C THR A 273 13.74 -16.15 -4.27
N THR A 274 13.58 -15.03 -4.99
CA THR A 274 14.46 -14.69 -6.11
C THR A 274 15.86 -14.39 -5.62
N TYR A 275 16.02 -13.54 -4.62
CA TYR A 275 17.29 -13.18 -4.03
C TYR A 275 18.08 -14.41 -3.59
N GLU A 276 17.47 -15.31 -2.80
CA GLU A 276 18.10 -16.54 -2.33
C GLU A 276 18.54 -17.46 -3.50
N LYS A 277 17.75 -17.49 -4.59
CA LYS A 277 18.09 -18.26 -5.79
C LYS A 277 19.27 -17.65 -6.55
N GLU A 278 19.26 -16.34 -6.79
CA GLU A 278 20.29 -15.68 -7.60
C GLU A 278 21.64 -15.59 -6.86
N ILE A 279 21.65 -15.49 -5.52
CA ILE A 279 22.91 -15.41 -4.76
C ILE A 279 23.58 -16.77 -4.53
N LYS A 280 22.83 -17.89 -4.62
CA LYS A 280 23.33 -19.24 -4.26
C LYS A 280 24.60 -19.64 -5.00
N ASN A 281 24.74 -19.21 -6.25
CA ASN A 281 25.88 -19.53 -7.11
C ASN A 281 26.75 -18.29 -7.41
N GLY A 282 26.59 -17.21 -6.63
CA GLY A 282 27.14 -15.90 -6.93
C GLY A 282 26.27 -15.12 -7.92
N LEU A 283 26.10 -13.83 -7.65
CA LEU A 283 25.24 -12.96 -8.46
C LEU A 283 25.89 -12.62 -9.81
N ASP A 284 25.30 -13.09 -10.91
CA ASP A 284 25.72 -12.78 -12.27
C ASP A 284 24.99 -11.55 -12.83
N VAL A 285 25.30 -11.15 -14.07
CA VAL A 285 24.71 -9.95 -14.71
C VAL A 285 23.19 -10.09 -14.86
N LYS A 286 22.69 -11.28 -15.24
CA LYS A 286 21.26 -11.52 -15.43
C LYS A 286 20.50 -11.50 -14.12
N GLY A 287 21.06 -12.11 -13.08
CA GLY A 287 20.52 -12.07 -11.72
C GLY A 287 20.52 -10.64 -11.17
N TYR A 288 21.58 -9.87 -11.42
CA TYR A 288 21.66 -8.45 -11.04
C TYR A 288 20.55 -7.64 -11.71
N GLU A 289 20.39 -7.74 -13.04
CA GLU A 289 19.34 -7.02 -13.78
C GLU A 289 17.94 -7.39 -13.28
N LYS A 290 17.70 -8.67 -13.02
CA LYS A 290 16.43 -9.17 -12.50
C LYS A 290 16.12 -8.63 -11.11
N LEU A 291 17.07 -8.71 -10.18
CA LEU A 291 16.88 -8.19 -8.81
C LEU A 291 16.74 -6.66 -8.80
N SER A 292 17.52 -5.95 -9.61
CA SER A 292 17.44 -4.50 -9.76
C SER A 292 16.08 -4.07 -10.31
N LYS A 293 15.59 -4.76 -11.34
CA LYS A 293 14.24 -4.52 -11.88
C LYS A 293 13.16 -4.79 -10.84
N MET A 294 13.20 -5.94 -10.16
CA MET A 294 12.22 -6.27 -9.13
C MET A 294 12.21 -5.25 -7.99
N MET A 295 13.38 -4.80 -7.53
CA MET A 295 13.47 -3.73 -6.53
C MET A 295 12.84 -2.43 -7.02
N GLY A 296 13.14 -2.01 -8.25
CA GLY A 296 12.56 -0.80 -8.83
C GLY A 296 11.06 -0.88 -9.08
N ASP A 297 10.53 -2.06 -9.42
CA ASP A 297 9.08 -2.29 -9.57
C ASP A 297 8.40 -2.25 -8.17
N ILE A 298 9.01 -2.88 -7.16
CA ILE A 298 8.50 -2.88 -5.77
C ILE A 298 8.45 -1.46 -5.18
N GLU A 299 9.48 -0.64 -5.41
CA GLU A 299 9.50 0.75 -4.93
C GLU A 299 8.39 1.61 -5.56
N LYS A 300 7.97 1.30 -6.78
CA LYS A 300 6.88 2.01 -7.48
C LYS A 300 5.50 1.50 -7.07
N GLU A 301 5.34 0.18 -6.98
CA GLU A 301 4.04 -0.45 -6.72
C GLU A 301 3.68 -0.46 -5.24
N THR A 302 4.68 -0.47 -4.36
CA THR A 302 4.50 -0.63 -2.91
C THR A 302 5.39 0.35 -2.14
N PRO A 303 4.95 1.61 -1.97
CA PRO A 303 5.79 2.69 -1.43
C PRO A 303 6.28 2.45 0.01
N ASN A 304 5.51 1.76 0.85
CA ASN A 304 5.91 1.50 2.24
C ASN A 304 6.80 0.26 2.41
N PHE A 305 7.18 -0.43 1.31
CA PHE A 305 7.96 -1.67 1.38
C PHE A 305 9.28 -1.51 2.16
N LYS A 306 9.94 -0.36 2.01
CA LYS A 306 11.20 -0.03 2.71
C LYS A 306 10.99 0.13 4.22
N GLU A 307 9.85 0.67 4.65
CA GLU A 307 9.53 0.82 6.07
C GLU A 307 9.01 -0.49 6.68
N SER A 308 8.26 -1.27 5.90
CA SER A 308 7.74 -2.59 6.27
C SER A 308 8.85 -3.65 6.39
N TYR A 309 9.87 -3.60 5.52
CA TYR A 309 10.96 -4.60 5.45
C TYR A 309 12.36 -3.95 5.32
N PRO A 310 12.79 -3.09 6.25
CA PRO A 310 13.98 -2.25 6.12
C PRO A 310 15.30 -3.02 6.00
N LYS A 311 15.50 -4.07 6.80
CA LYS A 311 16.73 -4.89 6.78
C LYS A 311 16.82 -5.68 5.49
N PHE A 312 15.74 -6.33 5.06
CA PHE A 312 15.75 -7.08 3.81
C PHE A 312 15.96 -6.14 2.60
N TYR A 313 15.28 -4.99 2.58
CA TYR A 313 15.50 -3.95 1.58
C TYR A 313 16.98 -3.50 1.51
N GLN A 314 17.58 -3.19 2.67
CA GLN A 314 19.00 -2.83 2.76
C GLN A 314 19.93 -3.96 2.30
N LYS A 315 19.63 -5.22 2.65
CA LYS A 315 20.43 -6.39 2.27
C LYS A 315 20.46 -6.57 0.75
N VAL A 316 19.31 -6.47 0.09
CA VAL A 316 19.24 -6.57 -1.38
C VAL A 316 19.98 -5.41 -2.03
N ASN A 317 19.76 -4.17 -1.58
CA ASN A 317 20.44 -2.99 -2.13
C ASN A 317 21.96 -3.02 -1.94
N LYS A 318 22.45 -3.44 -0.77
CA LYS A 318 23.88 -3.63 -0.54
C LYS A 318 24.47 -4.66 -1.51
N THR A 319 23.79 -5.79 -1.69
CA THR A 319 24.20 -6.85 -2.64
C THR A 319 24.27 -6.31 -4.08
N LEU A 320 23.27 -5.53 -4.50
CA LEU A 320 23.24 -4.91 -5.83
C LEU A 320 24.39 -3.92 -6.01
N ASN A 321 24.65 -3.05 -5.02
CA ASN A 321 25.75 -2.08 -5.09
C ASN A 321 27.11 -2.77 -5.18
N GLU A 322 27.37 -3.78 -4.34
CA GLU A 322 28.62 -4.55 -4.37
C GLU A 322 28.81 -5.31 -5.70
N ALA A 323 27.72 -5.81 -6.28
CA ALA A 323 27.77 -6.49 -7.57
C ALA A 323 27.99 -5.51 -8.73
N LYS A 324 27.38 -4.32 -8.67
CA LYS A 324 27.56 -3.26 -9.67
C LYS A 324 29.04 -2.90 -9.83
N ASP A 325 29.77 -2.73 -8.73
CA ASP A 325 31.20 -2.40 -8.76
C ASP A 325 32.03 -3.56 -9.36
N LYS A 326 31.71 -4.81 -9.01
CA LYS A 326 32.38 -5.99 -9.57
C LYS A 326 32.09 -6.21 -11.05
N ILE A 327 30.87 -5.89 -11.51
CA ILE A 327 30.46 -6.02 -12.91
C ILE A 327 31.05 -4.89 -13.77
N LEU A 328 31.07 -3.65 -13.27
CA LEU A 328 31.69 -2.50 -13.95
C LEU A 328 33.22 -2.66 -14.07
N ASN A 329 33.90 -3.09 -13.01
CA ASN A 329 35.36 -3.27 -13.03
C ASN A 329 35.81 -4.39 -13.99
N LYS A 330 35.01 -5.43 -14.20
CA LYS A 330 35.28 -6.46 -15.22
C LYS A 330 35.20 -5.96 -16.66
N ASN A 331 34.47 -4.87 -16.92
CA ASN A 331 34.38 -4.26 -18.25
C ASN A 331 35.51 -3.28 -18.53
N GLN A 332 36.15 -2.69 -17.51
CA GLN A 332 37.35 -1.87 -17.70
C GLN A 332 38.61 -2.71 -17.95
N ASP A 333 38.75 -3.87 -17.30
CA ASP A 333 39.92 -4.75 -17.47
C ASP A 333 39.99 -5.43 -18.84
N LYS A 334 38.87 -5.51 -19.56
CA LYS A 334 38.82 -5.98 -20.97
C LYS A 334 39.13 -4.89 -21.99
N GLY A 335 39.18 -3.61 -21.58
CA GLY A 335 39.57 -2.48 -22.43
C GLY A 335 41.06 -2.13 -22.38
N MET A 336 41.80 -2.69 -21.41
CA MET A 336 43.25 -2.46 -21.22
C MET A 336 44.13 -3.66 -21.65
N LYS A 337 43.61 -4.53 -22.53
CA LYS A 337 44.43 -5.46 -23.30
C LYS A 337 44.29 -5.12 -24.79
N ILE A 338 45.09 -4.16 -25.25
CA ILE A 338 45.44 -3.98 -26.66
C ILE A 338 46.96 -4.03 -26.75
#